data_AF-A0A075IWR7-F1
#
_entry.id   AF-A0A075IWR7-F1
#
_cell.length_a   1.000
_cell.length_b   1.000
_cell.length_c   1.000
_cell.angle_alpha   90.00
_cell.angle_beta   90.00
_cell.angle_gamma   90.00
#
_symmetry.space_group_name_H-M   'P 1'
#
loop_
_entity.id
_entity.type
_entity.pdbx_description
1 polymer ?
#
loop_
_entity_poly.entity_id
_entity_poly.type
_entity_poly.pdbx_seq_one_letter_code
_entity_poly.pdbx_strand_id
1 'polypeptide(L)'
;MVDGVEQLNAHFEALLAAGEQIEPRDWMPDGYRRMLVRQISQHAHSEIIGMQPEGSWLTRAPSLHRKASLLAKVQDEAGHGLYLYSAAETLGVSRADLLDALHSGHQRYAATFNHPALTWADTGAIAWLTDGAAVVNQAPLCHTSYGPYARAMRRVCQEEAFHVRQGYDVLWSLCQGTPEQKEMAQDAVNRWWLPAVALMFGPPDTVAGGADDRTAAMGAAVSQRSMAWGIKRHTNDELRQRFVDNVVPQAERMGVTLPDPAIRWNEERGHYDFSPIDWQLFRGALGDGSQCARQRLSHRVAAHEDGAWVREAVDAYAAQLAAASWSWRNWTTREGACHERAVRTGADAVGGVHPAAPGPGAPARGLGPRGRRRHGAGQRPRSVHPPGRDGLGVGGALRLGARRLAEREGPVLQQRRPQAVPVPRALHPVERGKRP
;
A
#
# COMPACT_ATOMS: atom_id res chain seq x y z
N MET A 1 11.15 -32.45 -23.86
CA MET A 1 10.70 -31.93 -22.55
C MET A 1 11.76 -31.00 -21.96
N VAL A 2 12.97 -31.50 -21.68
CA VAL A 2 14.09 -30.69 -21.15
C VAL A 2 14.39 -29.49 -22.05
N ASP A 3 14.58 -29.72 -23.36
CA ASP A 3 14.94 -28.69 -24.36
C ASP A 3 13.93 -27.52 -24.42
N GLY A 4 12.65 -27.77 -24.14
CA GLY A 4 11.63 -26.73 -24.12
C GLY A 4 11.74 -25.82 -22.90
N VAL A 5 12.10 -26.35 -21.73
CA VAL A 5 12.33 -25.56 -20.52
C VAL A 5 13.62 -24.74 -20.65
N GLU A 6 14.65 -25.28 -21.29
CA GLU A 6 15.89 -24.56 -21.57
C GLU A 6 15.67 -23.39 -22.54
N GLN A 7 14.92 -23.60 -23.62
CA GLN A 7 14.52 -22.53 -24.55
C GLN A 7 13.70 -21.42 -23.86
N LEU A 8 12.76 -21.79 -22.97
CA LEU A 8 11.96 -20.83 -22.22
C LEU A 8 12.80 -20.01 -21.22
N ASN A 9 13.77 -20.64 -20.54
CA ASN A 9 14.75 -19.92 -19.71
C ASN A 9 15.61 -18.97 -20.56
N ALA A 10 16.15 -19.43 -21.70
CA ALA A 10 16.96 -18.60 -22.57
C ALA A 10 16.19 -17.38 -23.11
N HIS A 11 14.89 -17.54 -23.42
CA HIS A 11 14.02 -16.44 -23.81
C HIS A 11 13.78 -15.44 -22.66
N PHE A 12 13.50 -15.94 -21.45
CA PHE A 12 13.33 -15.11 -20.25
C PHE A 12 14.60 -14.29 -19.92
N GLU A 13 15.78 -14.91 -19.93
CA GLU A 13 17.05 -14.21 -19.70
C GLU A 13 17.36 -13.20 -20.82
N ALA A 14 16.97 -13.49 -22.07
CA ALA A 14 17.10 -12.54 -23.18
C ALA A 14 16.19 -11.29 -23.02
N LEU A 15 14.96 -11.46 -22.52
CA LEU A 15 14.08 -10.33 -22.18
C LEU A 15 14.70 -9.45 -21.08
N LEU A 16 15.22 -10.07 -20.01
CA LEU A 16 15.91 -9.36 -18.94
C LEU A 16 17.16 -8.61 -19.42
N ALA A 17 17.96 -9.24 -20.27
CA ALA A 17 19.17 -8.64 -20.86
C ALA A 17 18.85 -7.47 -21.81
N ALA A 18 17.71 -7.52 -22.52
CA ALA A 18 17.20 -6.41 -23.32
C ALA A 18 16.61 -5.27 -22.47
N GLY A 19 16.38 -5.49 -21.17
CA GLY A 19 15.72 -4.53 -20.28
C GLY A 19 14.19 -4.48 -20.42
N GLU A 20 13.60 -5.47 -21.11
CA GLU A 20 12.16 -5.59 -21.30
C GLU A 20 11.44 -5.97 -19.99
N GLN A 21 10.15 -5.68 -19.91
CA GLN A 21 9.33 -6.03 -18.75
C GLN A 21 8.63 -7.38 -18.97
N ILE A 22 8.70 -8.26 -17.97
CA ILE A 22 7.95 -9.52 -17.90
C ILE A 22 6.49 -9.21 -17.54
N GLU A 23 5.56 -9.70 -18.35
CA GLU A 23 4.11 -9.52 -18.20
C GLU A 23 3.40 -10.82 -17.75
N PRO A 24 2.13 -10.75 -17.28
CA PRO A 24 1.42 -11.90 -16.70
C PRO A 24 1.25 -13.13 -17.60
N ARG A 25 1.30 -12.93 -18.92
CA ARG A 25 1.16 -13.99 -19.93
C ARG A 25 2.49 -14.61 -20.34
N ASP A 26 3.60 -13.99 -19.98
CA ASP A 26 4.91 -14.47 -20.35
C ASP A 26 5.28 -15.67 -19.50
N TRP A 27 6.09 -16.56 -20.07
CA TRP A 27 6.72 -17.60 -19.29
C TRP A 27 7.78 -16.97 -18.37
N MET A 28 7.84 -17.43 -17.13
CA MET A 28 8.83 -17.00 -16.14
C MET A 28 9.19 -18.18 -15.23
N PRO A 29 10.43 -18.27 -14.72
CA PRO A 29 10.83 -19.32 -13.80
C PRO A 29 9.98 -19.33 -12.52
N ASP A 30 9.65 -20.50 -11.98
CA ASP A 30 8.88 -20.60 -10.73
C ASP A 30 9.59 -19.93 -9.55
N GLY A 31 10.92 -19.91 -9.55
CA GLY A 31 11.72 -19.20 -8.55
C GLY A 31 11.49 -17.68 -8.60
N TYR A 32 11.40 -17.11 -9.80
CA TYR A 32 11.07 -15.71 -10.05
C TYR A 32 9.66 -15.40 -9.59
N ARG A 33 8.68 -16.20 -10.03
CA ARG A 33 7.25 -16.08 -9.65
C ARG A 33 7.08 -16.12 -8.12
N ARG A 34 7.62 -17.13 -7.44
CA ARG A 34 7.53 -17.25 -5.97
C ARG A 34 8.20 -16.09 -5.23
N MET A 35 9.32 -15.59 -5.73
CA MET A 35 10.01 -14.47 -5.08
C MET A 35 9.23 -13.15 -5.23
N LEU A 36 8.64 -12.90 -6.40
CA LEU A 36 7.74 -11.76 -6.61
C LEU A 36 6.46 -11.88 -5.78
N VAL A 37 5.79 -13.05 -5.77
CA VAL A 37 4.60 -13.27 -4.92
C VAL A 37 4.93 -12.92 -3.48
N ARG A 38 6.04 -13.46 -2.94
CA ARG A 38 6.49 -13.15 -1.58
C ARG A 38 6.77 -11.65 -1.39
N GLN A 39 7.49 -11.00 -2.30
CA GLN A 39 7.87 -9.60 -2.13
C GLN A 39 6.65 -8.66 -2.21
N ILE A 40 5.79 -8.85 -3.22
CA ILE A 40 4.62 -8.00 -3.47
C ILE A 40 3.55 -8.24 -2.39
N SER A 41 3.36 -9.47 -1.91
CA SER A 41 2.42 -9.72 -0.81
C SER A 41 2.90 -9.12 0.50
N GLN A 42 4.19 -9.30 0.86
CA GLN A 42 4.77 -8.66 2.05
C GLN A 42 4.68 -7.12 1.98
N HIS A 43 4.77 -6.54 0.78
CA HIS A 43 4.51 -5.13 0.54
C HIS A 43 3.03 -4.77 0.79
N ALA A 44 2.09 -5.49 0.15
CA ALA A 44 0.65 -5.27 0.32
C ALA A 44 0.14 -5.47 1.76
N HIS A 45 0.81 -6.33 2.54
CA HIS A 45 0.58 -6.51 3.97
C HIS A 45 1.14 -5.34 4.78
N SER A 46 2.27 -4.78 4.36
CA SER A 46 2.91 -3.63 5.00
C SER A 46 2.00 -2.40 4.95
N GLU A 47 1.37 -2.12 3.81
CA GLU A 47 0.36 -1.05 3.70
C GLU A 47 -0.80 -1.24 4.70
N ILE A 48 -1.44 -2.41 4.67
CA ILE A 48 -2.61 -2.71 5.52
C ILE A 48 -2.30 -2.64 7.02
N ILE A 49 -1.09 -3.02 7.43
CA ILE A 49 -0.68 -2.97 8.84
C ILE A 49 -0.14 -1.58 9.23
N GLY A 50 0.47 -0.84 8.29
CA GLY A 50 0.94 0.55 8.46
C GLY A 50 -0.17 1.53 8.80
N MET A 51 -1.38 1.32 8.25
CA MET A 51 -2.58 2.07 8.61
C MET A 51 -2.91 2.08 10.11
N GLN A 52 -2.45 1.09 10.90
CA GLN A 52 -2.84 0.95 12.30
C GLN A 52 -2.16 1.92 13.27
N PRO A 53 -0.81 2.05 13.33
CA PRO A 53 -0.14 3.03 14.21
C PRO A 53 -0.61 4.47 13.94
N GLU A 54 -0.73 4.88 12.68
CA GLU A 54 -1.19 6.22 12.30
C GLU A 54 -2.71 6.39 12.43
N GLY A 55 -3.48 5.36 12.07
CA GLY A 55 -4.93 5.30 12.29
C GLY A 55 -5.33 5.57 13.75
N SER A 56 -4.50 5.13 14.70
CA SER A 56 -4.71 5.40 16.13
C SER A 56 -4.72 6.89 16.50
N TRP A 57 -4.10 7.76 15.69
CA TRP A 57 -4.01 9.20 15.91
C TRP A 57 -5.08 10.00 15.15
N LEU A 58 -5.83 9.38 14.24
CA LEU A 58 -6.89 10.05 13.48
C LEU A 58 -7.89 10.79 14.37
N THR A 59 -8.35 10.16 15.46
CA THR A 59 -9.31 10.81 16.39
C THR A 59 -8.69 11.94 17.21
N ARG A 60 -7.37 11.91 17.44
CA ARG A 60 -6.61 12.74 18.39
C ARG A 60 -5.70 13.79 17.75
N ALA A 61 -5.68 13.90 16.42
CA ALA A 61 -4.87 14.88 15.69
C ALA A 61 -5.13 16.33 16.17
N PRO A 62 -4.08 17.16 16.34
CA PRO A 62 -4.14 18.44 17.07
C PRO A 62 -4.85 19.58 16.32
N SER A 63 -5.15 19.41 15.03
CA SER A 63 -5.94 20.37 14.25
C SER A 63 -6.71 19.67 13.13
N LEU A 64 -7.77 20.33 12.62
CA LEU A 64 -8.53 19.80 11.49
C LEU A 64 -7.68 19.67 10.22
N HIS A 65 -6.70 20.57 10.01
CA HIS A 65 -5.77 20.47 8.90
C HIS A 65 -4.90 19.21 9.01
N ARG A 66 -4.27 18.97 10.17
CA ARG A 66 -3.46 17.76 10.39
C ARG A 66 -4.29 16.47 10.37
N LYS A 67 -5.54 16.52 10.87
CA LYS A 67 -6.52 15.43 10.76
C LYS A 67 -6.85 15.11 9.30
N ALA A 68 -7.07 16.11 8.45
CA ALA A 68 -7.35 15.92 7.04
C ALA A 68 -6.15 15.33 6.27
N SER A 69 -4.93 15.83 6.51
CA SER A 69 -3.72 15.26 5.90
C SER A 69 -3.47 13.81 6.32
N LEU A 70 -3.69 13.47 7.58
CA LEU A 70 -3.54 12.09 8.08
C LEU A 70 -4.63 11.15 7.55
N LEU A 71 -5.87 11.63 7.42
CA LEU A 71 -6.96 10.89 6.76
C LEU A 71 -6.62 10.57 5.30
N ALA A 72 -6.07 11.54 4.56
CA ALA A 72 -5.66 11.32 3.17
C ALA A 72 -4.55 10.27 3.08
N LYS A 73 -3.50 10.36 3.90
CA LYS A 73 -2.41 9.36 3.96
C LYS A 73 -2.92 7.94 4.22
N VAL A 74 -3.70 7.75 5.29
CA VAL A 74 -4.23 6.43 5.66
C VAL A 74 -5.24 5.90 4.62
N GLN A 75 -5.90 6.78 3.87
CA GLN A 75 -6.73 6.40 2.72
C GLN A 75 -5.86 5.94 1.53
N ASP A 76 -4.77 6.64 1.23
CA ASP A 76 -3.88 6.33 0.12
C ASP A 76 -3.15 5.00 0.36
N GLU A 77 -2.67 4.71 1.59
CA GLU A 77 -2.15 3.40 2.00
C GLU A 77 -3.11 2.25 1.70
N ALA A 78 -4.41 2.44 1.96
CA ALA A 78 -5.43 1.44 1.62
C ALA A 78 -5.52 1.22 0.10
N GLY A 79 -5.34 2.28 -0.70
CA GLY A 79 -5.22 2.25 -2.15
C GLY A 79 -3.94 1.54 -2.63
N HIS A 80 -2.80 1.82 -2.00
CA HIS A 80 -1.50 1.20 -2.29
C HIS A 80 -1.56 -0.31 -2.06
N GLY A 81 -2.13 -0.73 -0.92
CA GLY A 81 -2.41 -2.14 -0.64
C GLY A 81 -3.25 -2.78 -1.75
N LEU A 82 -4.32 -2.13 -2.22
CA LEU A 82 -5.15 -2.63 -3.32
C LEU A 82 -4.35 -2.76 -4.63
N TYR A 83 -3.55 -1.76 -5.02
CA TYR A 83 -2.68 -1.84 -6.21
C TYR A 83 -1.69 -3.01 -6.11
N LEU A 84 -1.12 -3.24 -4.93
CA LEU A 84 -0.16 -4.32 -4.68
C LEU A 84 -0.80 -5.70 -4.69
N TYR A 85 -1.97 -5.90 -4.08
CA TYR A 85 -2.72 -7.16 -4.22
C TYR A 85 -3.08 -7.41 -5.69
N SER A 86 -3.58 -6.41 -6.42
CA SER A 86 -3.87 -6.56 -7.85
C SER A 86 -2.63 -6.94 -8.67
N ALA A 87 -1.46 -6.40 -8.36
CA ALA A 87 -0.20 -6.80 -8.99
C ALA A 87 0.19 -8.25 -8.61
N ALA A 88 0.02 -8.67 -7.36
CA ALA A 88 0.28 -10.04 -6.93
C ALA A 88 -0.67 -11.06 -7.59
N GLU A 89 -1.96 -10.73 -7.74
CA GLU A 89 -2.95 -11.63 -8.35
C GLU A 89 -2.61 -11.97 -9.81
N THR A 90 -1.93 -11.07 -10.54
CA THR A 90 -1.43 -11.38 -11.89
C THR A 90 -0.36 -12.49 -11.95
N LEU A 91 0.21 -12.89 -10.81
CA LEU A 91 1.12 -14.03 -10.70
C LEU A 91 0.41 -15.37 -10.43
N GLY A 92 -0.92 -15.39 -10.30
CA GLY A 92 -1.73 -16.60 -10.16
C GLY A 92 -2.06 -17.00 -8.71
N VAL A 93 -1.91 -16.10 -7.75
CA VAL A 93 -2.43 -16.24 -6.36
C VAL A 93 -3.72 -15.42 -6.21
N SER A 94 -4.58 -15.72 -5.24
CA SER A 94 -5.70 -14.83 -4.90
C SER A 94 -5.34 -13.89 -3.74
N ARG A 95 -5.97 -12.71 -3.69
CA ARG A 95 -5.89 -11.83 -2.52
C ARG A 95 -6.40 -12.50 -1.24
N ALA A 96 -7.35 -13.43 -1.33
CA ALA A 96 -7.85 -14.18 -0.18
C ALA A 96 -6.74 -15.06 0.42
N ASP A 97 -6.06 -15.88 -0.39
CA ASP A 97 -4.95 -16.73 0.07
C ASP A 97 -3.82 -15.91 0.71
N LEU A 98 -3.52 -14.74 0.15
CA LEU A 98 -2.51 -13.83 0.70
C LEU A 98 -2.95 -13.22 2.04
N LEU A 99 -4.24 -12.88 2.21
CA LEU A 99 -4.75 -12.40 3.48
C LEU A 99 -4.80 -13.51 4.54
N ASP A 100 -5.15 -14.74 4.17
CA ASP A 100 -5.12 -15.89 5.08
C ASP A 100 -3.68 -16.25 5.49
N ALA A 101 -2.73 -16.12 4.57
CA ALA A 101 -1.31 -16.26 4.86
C ALA A 101 -0.80 -15.16 5.82
N LEU A 102 -1.29 -13.92 5.71
CA LEU A 102 -1.03 -12.87 6.69
C LEU A 102 -1.68 -13.18 8.06
N HIS A 103 -2.97 -13.54 8.07
CA HIS A 103 -3.75 -13.81 9.29
C HIS A 103 -3.17 -14.97 10.11
N SER A 104 -2.69 -16.02 9.43
CA SER A 104 -2.01 -17.18 10.04
C SER A 104 -0.53 -16.91 10.42
N GLY A 105 0.02 -15.75 10.05
CA GLY A 105 1.44 -15.41 10.25
C GLY A 105 2.41 -16.15 9.33
N HIS A 106 1.91 -16.86 8.30
CA HIS A 106 2.74 -17.53 7.29
C HIS A 106 3.43 -16.53 6.35
N GLN A 107 2.82 -15.37 6.12
CA GLN A 107 3.42 -14.21 5.46
C GLN A 107 3.53 -13.02 6.42
N ARG A 108 4.57 -12.19 6.21
CA ARG A 108 4.95 -11.09 7.10
C ARG A 108 4.67 -9.72 6.49
N TYR A 109 4.71 -8.69 7.32
CA TYR A 109 4.74 -7.28 6.95
C TYR A 109 6.03 -6.64 7.49
N ALA A 110 6.30 -5.37 7.15
CA ALA A 110 7.45 -4.64 7.68
C ALA A 110 7.40 -4.52 9.21
N ALA A 111 8.41 -5.09 9.88
CA ALA A 111 8.49 -5.14 11.35
C ALA A 111 8.55 -3.75 12.01
N THR A 112 8.84 -2.68 11.27
CA THR A 112 8.81 -1.30 11.79
C THR A 112 7.42 -0.92 12.31
N PHE A 113 6.33 -1.44 11.74
CA PHE A 113 4.96 -1.16 12.19
C PHE A 113 4.60 -1.83 13.54
N ASN A 114 5.48 -2.67 14.07
CA ASN A 114 5.43 -3.16 15.44
C ASN A 114 5.97 -2.13 16.44
N HIS A 115 6.59 -1.03 15.99
CA HIS A 115 6.93 0.07 16.88
C HIS A 115 5.65 0.87 17.23
N PRO A 116 5.41 1.21 18.52
CA PRO A 116 4.23 1.97 18.91
C PRO A 116 4.33 3.46 18.56
N ALA A 117 3.21 4.06 18.14
CA ALA A 117 3.07 5.49 17.91
C ALA A 117 2.54 6.19 19.19
N LEU A 118 3.45 6.66 20.05
CA LEU A 118 3.14 7.06 21.43
C LEU A 118 2.64 8.50 21.59
N THR A 119 3.08 9.42 20.72
CA THR A 119 2.75 10.85 20.72
C THR A 119 2.26 11.30 19.35
N TRP A 120 1.79 12.54 19.22
CA TRP A 120 1.46 13.09 17.90
C TRP A 120 2.70 13.19 16.98
N ALA A 121 3.88 13.47 17.53
CA ALA A 121 5.11 13.55 16.75
C ALA A 121 5.47 12.22 16.06
N ASP A 122 5.02 11.09 16.61
CA ASP A 122 5.22 9.77 16.00
C ASP A 122 4.60 9.68 14.59
N THR A 123 3.46 10.33 14.31
CA THR A 123 2.91 10.32 12.93
C THR A 123 3.82 11.08 11.97
N GLY A 124 4.45 12.16 12.43
CA GLY A 124 5.46 12.88 11.66
C GLY A 124 6.73 12.05 11.44
N ALA A 125 7.17 11.31 12.46
CA ALA A 125 8.37 10.47 12.40
C ALA A 125 8.18 9.19 11.56
N ILE A 126 6.99 8.58 11.58
CA ILE A 126 6.63 7.48 10.66
C ILE A 126 6.67 8.02 9.23
N ALA A 127 5.86 9.04 8.91
CA ALA A 127 5.80 9.59 7.57
C ALA A 127 7.17 10.11 7.06
N TRP A 128 7.99 10.75 7.90
CA TRP A 128 9.30 11.23 7.47
C TRP A 128 10.36 10.13 7.35
N LEU A 129 10.53 9.29 8.37
CA LEU A 129 11.64 8.33 8.45
C LEU A 129 11.27 6.96 7.89
N THR A 130 10.09 6.43 8.24
CA THR A 130 9.63 5.13 7.76
C THR A 130 9.24 5.19 6.30
N ASP A 131 8.33 6.09 5.91
CA ASP A 131 7.95 6.22 4.50
C ASP A 131 9.10 6.83 3.69
N GLY A 132 9.95 7.68 4.28
CA GLY A 132 11.17 8.15 3.63
C GLY A 132 12.12 7.00 3.26
N ALA A 133 12.25 6.00 4.14
CA ALA A 133 12.99 4.78 3.85
C ALA A 133 12.26 3.87 2.86
N ALA A 134 10.93 3.80 2.92
CA ALA A 134 10.09 3.11 1.93
C ALA A 134 10.34 3.69 0.52
N VAL A 135 10.17 5.00 0.32
CA VAL A 135 10.43 5.69 -0.95
C VAL A 135 11.84 5.43 -1.48
N VAL A 136 12.87 5.47 -0.64
CA VAL A 136 14.26 5.14 -1.07
C VAL A 136 14.38 3.69 -1.53
N ASN A 137 13.68 2.74 -0.88
CA ASN A 137 13.69 1.33 -1.25
C ASN A 137 12.80 1.01 -2.46
N GLN A 138 11.67 1.69 -2.59
CA GLN A 138 10.64 1.46 -3.61
C GLN A 138 10.89 2.20 -4.92
N ALA A 139 11.46 3.41 -4.92
CA ALA A 139 11.66 4.18 -6.14
C ALA A 139 12.45 3.40 -7.23
N PRO A 140 13.50 2.62 -6.91
CA PRO A 140 14.14 1.71 -7.87
C PRO A 140 13.21 0.62 -8.44
N LEU A 141 12.17 0.21 -7.70
CA LEU A 141 11.17 -0.78 -8.12
C LEU A 141 10.19 -0.23 -9.18
N CYS A 142 10.14 1.08 -9.41
CA CYS A 142 9.48 1.65 -10.60
C CYS A 142 10.07 1.13 -11.92
N HIS A 143 11.27 0.53 -11.87
CA HIS A 143 12.01 -0.11 -12.96
C HIS A 143 12.34 -1.60 -12.65
N THR A 144 11.54 -2.25 -11.79
CA THR A 144 11.59 -3.70 -11.57
C THR A 144 11.21 -4.45 -12.85
N SER A 145 11.75 -5.65 -13.06
CA SER A 145 11.54 -6.44 -14.27
C SER A 145 10.09 -6.90 -14.46
N TYR A 146 9.28 -6.99 -13.41
CA TYR A 146 7.88 -7.37 -13.52
C TYR A 146 6.97 -6.16 -13.80
N GLY A 147 6.40 -6.12 -15.00
CA GLY A 147 5.61 -4.99 -15.51
C GLY A 147 4.45 -4.54 -14.61
N PRO A 148 3.59 -5.45 -14.11
CA PRO A 148 2.50 -5.09 -13.19
C PRO A 148 3.01 -4.43 -11.91
N TYR A 149 4.11 -4.92 -11.33
CA TYR A 149 4.68 -4.37 -10.10
C TYR A 149 5.33 -3.01 -10.37
N ALA A 150 6.09 -2.86 -11.45
CA ALA A 150 6.65 -1.58 -11.88
C ALA A 150 5.57 -0.49 -12.06
N ARG A 151 4.42 -0.87 -12.64
CA ARG A 151 3.27 0.04 -12.82
C ARG A 151 2.59 0.43 -11.51
N ALA A 152 2.47 -0.49 -10.55
CA ALA A 152 1.98 -0.18 -9.22
C ALA A 152 2.92 0.79 -8.48
N MET A 153 4.22 0.49 -8.47
CA MET A 153 5.25 1.31 -7.82
C MET A 153 5.30 2.74 -8.36
N ARG A 154 5.11 2.94 -9.67
CA ARG A 154 5.03 4.29 -10.25
C ARG A 154 3.87 5.14 -9.73
N ARG A 155 2.79 4.54 -9.21
CA ARG A 155 1.69 5.27 -8.55
C ARG A 155 1.99 5.48 -7.07
N VAL A 156 2.32 4.40 -6.37
CA VAL A 156 2.66 4.42 -4.93
C VAL A 156 3.76 5.46 -4.65
N CYS A 157 4.89 5.42 -5.37
CA CYS A 157 5.97 6.39 -5.17
C CYS A 157 5.61 7.85 -5.53
N GLN A 158 4.61 8.10 -6.38
CA GLN A 158 4.11 9.45 -6.66
C GLN A 158 3.28 10.00 -5.50
N GLU A 159 2.52 9.12 -4.84
CA GLU A 159 1.63 9.44 -3.73
C GLU A 159 2.43 9.50 -2.40
N GLU A 160 3.29 8.52 -2.10
CA GLU A 160 4.15 8.47 -0.90
C GLU A 160 5.09 9.68 -0.77
N ALA A 161 5.66 10.19 -1.87
CA ALA A 161 6.56 11.34 -1.82
C ALA A 161 5.88 12.59 -1.22
N PHE A 162 4.55 12.71 -1.34
CA PHE A 162 3.77 13.74 -0.66
C PHE A 162 3.62 13.45 0.85
N HIS A 163 3.43 12.19 1.23
CA HIS A 163 3.35 11.77 2.64
C HIS A 163 4.65 12.05 3.39
N VAL A 164 5.82 11.74 2.79
CA VAL A 164 7.14 12.07 3.36
C VAL A 164 7.31 13.57 3.61
N ARG A 165 6.86 14.41 2.66
CA ARG A 165 6.88 15.86 2.81
C ARG A 165 5.96 16.33 3.95
N GLN A 166 4.78 15.74 4.09
CA GLN A 166 3.85 16.04 5.19
C GLN A 166 4.41 15.61 6.55
N GLY A 167 5.08 14.45 6.64
CA GLY A 167 5.77 13.99 7.84
C GLY A 167 6.85 14.96 8.30
N TYR A 168 7.71 15.39 7.38
CA TYR A 168 8.73 16.41 7.64
C TYR A 168 8.10 17.72 8.13
N ASP A 169 7.01 18.18 7.50
CA ASP A 169 6.31 19.42 7.86
C ASP A 169 5.62 19.34 9.24
N VAL A 170 5.12 18.17 9.64
CA VAL A 170 4.61 17.92 11.01
C VAL A 170 5.73 18.10 12.04
N LEU A 171 6.88 17.45 11.85
CA LEU A 171 8.00 17.56 12.80
C LEU A 171 8.62 18.96 12.78
N TRP A 172 8.77 19.57 11.60
CA TRP A 172 9.20 20.96 11.45
C TRP A 172 8.31 21.90 12.27
N SER A 173 6.98 21.78 12.14
CA SER A 173 6.03 22.61 12.89
C SER A 173 6.18 22.46 14.41
N LEU A 174 6.52 21.27 14.89
CA LEU A 174 6.77 21.02 16.32
C LEU A 174 8.11 21.61 16.77
N CYS A 175 9.16 21.51 15.94
CA CYS A 175 10.48 22.07 16.24
C CYS A 175 10.53 23.60 16.22
N GLN A 176 9.61 24.25 15.49
CA GLN A 176 9.38 25.71 15.52
C GLN A 176 8.36 26.14 16.60
N GLY A 177 7.87 25.20 17.41
CA GLY A 177 6.85 25.41 18.44
C GLY A 177 7.42 25.72 19.82
N THR A 178 6.70 25.30 20.87
CA THR A 178 7.18 25.40 22.26
C THR A 178 8.31 24.40 22.55
N PRO A 179 9.08 24.58 23.65
CA PRO A 179 10.11 23.62 24.05
C PRO A 179 9.58 22.18 24.16
N GLU A 180 8.38 21.99 24.69
CA GLU A 180 7.73 20.68 24.85
C GLU A 180 7.33 20.06 23.50
N GLN A 181 6.97 20.88 22.51
CA GLN A 181 6.71 20.41 21.15
C GLN A 181 8.01 19.96 20.47
N LYS A 182 9.11 20.70 20.66
CA LYS A 182 10.43 20.31 20.16
C LYS A 182 10.95 19.05 20.85
N GLU A 183 10.76 18.91 22.16
CA GLU A 183 11.10 17.69 22.91
C GLU A 183 10.30 16.48 22.40
N MET A 184 8.98 16.63 22.17
CA MET A 184 8.15 15.58 21.59
C MET A 184 8.61 15.15 20.19
N ALA A 185 9.03 16.11 19.35
CA ALA A 185 9.63 15.81 18.05
C ALA A 185 10.95 15.05 18.18
N GLN A 186 11.83 15.48 19.09
CA GLN A 186 13.11 14.81 19.34
C GLN A 186 12.94 13.39 19.90
N ASP A 187 12.00 13.16 20.82
CA ASP A 187 11.67 11.83 21.34
C ASP A 187 11.14 10.90 20.24
N ALA A 188 10.26 11.38 19.36
CA ALA A 188 9.81 10.60 18.22
C ALA A 188 10.98 10.24 17.28
N VAL A 189 11.87 11.18 16.95
CA VAL A 189 13.07 10.91 16.14
C VAL A 189 14.01 9.91 16.82
N ASN A 190 14.22 10.03 18.13
CA ASN A 190 15.04 9.11 18.92
C ASN A 190 14.54 7.66 18.83
N ARG A 191 13.22 7.47 18.80
CA ARG A 191 12.59 6.15 18.77
C ARG A 191 12.43 5.57 17.36
N TRP A 192 12.19 6.41 16.35
CA TRP A 192 11.88 5.97 14.97
C TRP A 192 13.08 5.93 14.02
N TRP A 193 14.21 6.59 14.33
CA TRP A 193 15.42 6.57 13.49
C TRP A 193 15.95 5.16 13.24
N LEU A 194 16.34 4.44 14.30
CA LEU A 194 17.01 3.15 14.13
C LEU A 194 16.08 2.07 13.52
N PRO A 195 14.77 1.98 13.85
CA PRO A 195 13.83 1.12 13.13
C PRO A 195 13.78 1.40 11.61
N ALA A 196 13.76 2.67 11.19
CA ALA A 196 13.75 3.02 9.76
C ALA A 196 15.05 2.59 9.06
N VAL A 197 16.22 2.90 9.64
CA VAL A 197 17.54 2.51 9.12
C VAL A 197 17.71 0.98 9.05
N ALA A 198 17.23 0.24 10.05
CA ALA A 198 17.40 -1.21 10.11
C ALA A 198 16.38 -1.98 9.26
N LEU A 199 15.08 -1.71 9.43
CA LEU A 199 14.03 -2.66 9.04
C LEU A 199 13.46 -2.45 7.63
N MET A 200 13.59 -1.25 7.06
CA MET A 200 12.96 -0.90 5.79
C MET A 200 13.74 -1.36 4.55
N PHE A 201 15.04 -1.63 4.70
CA PHE A 201 15.91 -2.08 3.60
C PHE A 201 16.14 -3.59 3.57
N GLY A 202 15.72 -4.32 4.61
CA GLY A 202 16.00 -5.75 4.77
C GLY A 202 17.38 -6.04 5.41
N PRO A 203 17.76 -7.33 5.50
CA PRO A 203 19.04 -7.74 6.09
C PRO A 203 20.22 -7.14 5.31
N PRO A 204 21.36 -6.87 5.94
CA PRO A 204 22.49 -6.28 5.25
C PRO A 204 23.13 -7.30 4.30
N ASP A 205 23.86 -6.80 3.31
CA ASP A 205 24.61 -7.62 2.37
C ASP A 205 26.04 -7.90 2.88
N THR A 206 26.50 -7.08 3.84
CA THR A 206 27.83 -7.15 4.43
C THR A 206 27.78 -7.18 5.96
N VAL A 207 28.82 -7.74 6.58
CA VAL A 207 28.99 -7.73 8.04
C VAL A 207 29.26 -6.33 8.61
N ALA A 208 29.66 -5.37 7.77
CA ALA A 208 29.83 -3.97 8.16
C ALA A 208 28.52 -3.34 8.68
N GLY A 209 27.38 -3.83 8.21
CA GLY A 209 26.05 -3.46 8.74
C GLY A 209 25.74 -3.99 10.13
N GLY A 210 26.66 -4.69 10.81
CA GLY A 210 26.50 -5.19 12.19
C GLY A 210 25.83 -6.57 12.32
N ALA A 211 25.56 -7.26 11.20
CA ALA A 211 24.96 -8.59 11.23
C ALA A 211 26.02 -9.71 11.32
N ASP A 212 25.59 -10.87 11.86
CA ASP A 212 26.34 -12.11 11.80
C ASP A 212 26.57 -12.60 10.34
N ASP A 213 27.69 -13.29 10.10
CA ASP A 213 28.11 -13.77 8.78
C ASP A 213 27.00 -14.50 8.01
N ARG A 214 26.19 -15.29 8.73
CA ARG A 214 25.08 -16.07 8.17
C ARG A 214 23.95 -15.16 7.69
N THR A 215 23.61 -14.13 8.46
CA THR A 215 22.58 -13.15 8.11
C THR A 215 23.05 -12.28 6.92
N ALA A 216 24.32 -11.85 6.92
CA ALA A 216 24.91 -11.09 5.81
C ALA A 216 24.97 -11.93 4.51
N ALA A 217 25.45 -13.17 4.57
CA ALA A 217 25.49 -14.08 3.42
C ALA A 217 24.09 -14.37 2.86
N MET A 218 23.06 -14.50 3.72
CA MET A 218 21.67 -14.64 3.30
C MET A 218 21.17 -13.37 2.59
N GLY A 219 21.47 -12.18 3.12
CA GLY A 219 21.14 -10.90 2.50
C GLY A 219 21.76 -10.78 1.11
N ALA A 220 23.08 -10.95 1.01
CA ALA A 220 23.83 -10.91 -0.24
C ALA A 220 23.29 -11.89 -1.29
N ALA A 221 23.00 -13.16 -0.91
CA ALA A 221 22.47 -14.16 -1.83
C ALA A 221 21.06 -13.81 -2.36
N VAL A 222 20.20 -13.20 -1.53
CA VAL A 222 18.88 -12.73 -1.95
C VAL A 222 18.99 -11.49 -2.84
N SER A 223 19.87 -10.54 -2.50
CA SER A 223 20.14 -9.35 -3.31
C SER A 223 20.70 -9.74 -4.68
N GLN A 224 21.74 -10.58 -4.74
CA GLN A 224 22.35 -11.05 -5.99
C GLN A 224 21.32 -11.71 -6.92
N ARG A 225 20.47 -12.60 -6.39
CA ARG A 225 19.41 -13.25 -7.17
C ARG A 225 18.34 -12.26 -7.64
N SER A 226 17.95 -11.32 -6.78
CA SER A 226 16.97 -10.28 -7.11
C SER A 226 17.49 -9.31 -8.15
N MET A 227 18.80 -9.03 -8.17
CA MET A 227 19.46 -8.18 -9.15
C MET A 227 19.67 -8.90 -10.48
N ALA A 228 20.08 -10.18 -10.46
CA ALA A 228 20.19 -11.00 -11.67
C ALA A 228 18.86 -11.08 -12.44
N TRP A 229 17.74 -11.24 -11.72
CA TRP A 229 16.40 -11.22 -12.31
C TRP A 229 15.83 -9.81 -12.56
N GLY A 230 16.61 -8.74 -12.38
CA GLY A 230 16.16 -7.36 -12.56
C GLY A 230 15.02 -6.90 -11.63
N ILE A 231 14.70 -7.68 -10.59
CA ILE A 231 13.64 -7.35 -9.62
C ILE A 231 14.07 -6.17 -8.75
N LYS A 232 15.36 -6.16 -8.35
CA LYS A 232 15.98 -5.07 -7.60
C LYS A 232 17.17 -4.51 -8.39
N ARG A 233 17.50 -3.23 -8.20
CA ARG A 233 18.61 -2.55 -8.91
C ARG A 233 19.82 -2.22 -8.03
N HIS A 234 19.67 -2.34 -6.71
CA HIS A 234 20.66 -1.93 -5.71
C HIS A 234 20.70 -2.94 -4.56
N THR A 235 21.80 -2.98 -3.82
CA THR A 235 21.90 -3.81 -2.60
C THR A 235 21.06 -3.20 -1.45
N ASN A 236 20.88 -3.93 -0.35
CA ASN A 236 20.17 -3.41 0.83
C ASN A 236 21.05 -2.36 1.53
N ASP A 237 22.35 -2.60 1.60
CA ASP A 237 23.33 -1.68 2.18
C ASP A 237 23.47 -0.37 1.36
N GLU A 238 23.46 -0.44 0.03
CA GLU A 238 23.48 0.76 -0.85
C GLU A 238 22.28 1.69 -0.60
N LEU A 239 21.08 1.12 -0.48
CA LEU A 239 19.85 1.89 -0.26
C LEU A 239 19.79 2.45 1.17
N ARG A 240 20.28 1.69 2.15
CA ARG A 240 20.40 2.17 3.53
C ARG A 240 21.37 3.36 3.63
N GLN A 241 22.54 3.29 2.99
CA GLN A 241 23.50 4.40 2.96
C GLN A 241 22.87 5.65 2.34
N ARG A 242 22.23 5.54 1.16
CA ARG A 242 21.52 6.66 0.52
C ARG A 242 20.43 7.27 1.40
N PHE A 243 19.72 6.47 2.19
CA PHE A 243 18.74 6.98 3.14
C PHE A 243 19.40 7.81 4.25
N VAL A 244 20.50 7.33 4.84
CA VAL A 244 21.27 8.10 5.84
C VAL A 244 21.77 9.41 5.23
N ASP A 245 22.40 9.36 4.07
CA ASP A 245 22.95 10.55 3.39
C ASP A 245 21.86 11.60 3.08
N ASN A 246 20.65 11.15 2.75
CA ASN A 246 19.52 12.03 2.50
C ASN A 246 18.93 12.62 3.79
N VAL A 247 18.89 11.87 4.90
CA VAL A 247 18.18 12.25 6.13
C VAL A 247 19.03 13.09 7.08
N VAL A 248 20.36 12.88 7.15
CA VAL A 248 21.21 13.68 8.06
C VAL A 248 21.10 15.19 7.79
N PRO A 249 21.23 15.70 6.54
CA PRO A 249 21.05 17.13 6.25
C PRO A 249 19.62 17.65 6.49
N GLN A 250 18.63 16.76 6.44
CA GLN A 250 17.23 17.11 6.74
C GLN A 250 17.00 17.29 8.25
N ALA A 251 17.63 16.43 9.07
CA ALA A 251 17.63 16.50 10.53
C ALA A 251 18.36 17.74 11.04
N GLU A 252 19.57 18.00 10.51
CA GLU A 252 20.36 19.22 10.77
C GLU A 252 19.53 20.49 10.51
N ARG A 253 18.87 20.56 9.34
CA ARG A 253 18.01 21.70 8.98
C ARG A 253 16.80 21.86 9.90
N MET A 254 16.20 20.76 10.33
CA MET A 254 15.06 20.75 11.27
C MET A 254 15.49 21.15 12.70
N GLY A 255 16.78 21.02 13.03
CA GLY A 255 17.33 21.29 14.35
C GLY A 255 17.02 20.19 15.37
N VAL A 256 16.94 18.93 14.89
CA VAL A 256 16.86 17.70 15.71
C VAL A 256 18.16 16.91 15.57
N THR A 257 18.53 16.15 16.59
CA THR A 257 19.64 15.20 16.52
C THR A 257 19.15 13.82 16.11
N LEU A 258 19.98 13.06 15.40
CA LEU A 258 19.76 11.63 15.19
C LEU A 258 20.49 10.86 16.30
N PRO A 259 19.88 9.80 16.89
CA PRO A 259 20.41 9.11 18.07
C PRO A 259 21.53 8.12 17.73
N ASP A 260 22.53 8.56 16.97
CA ASP A 260 23.70 7.76 16.58
C ASP A 260 24.98 8.63 16.64
N PRO A 261 25.88 8.40 17.61
CA PRO A 261 27.09 9.21 17.79
C PRO A 261 28.18 8.94 16.74
N ALA A 262 28.02 7.94 15.87
CA ALA A 262 28.94 7.68 14.77
C ALA A 262 28.62 8.48 13.50
N ILE A 263 27.48 9.19 13.46
CA ILE A 263 27.10 10.04 12.32
C ILE A 263 28.11 11.16 12.12
N ARG A 264 28.81 11.10 10.99
CA ARG A 264 29.75 12.14 10.52
C ARG A 264 29.92 12.03 9.00
N TRP A 265 30.12 13.15 8.34
CA TRP A 265 30.49 13.15 6.92
C TRP A 265 31.89 12.56 6.73
N ASN A 266 32.05 11.68 5.75
CA ASN A 266 33.32 11.06 5.39
C ASN A 266 33.70 11.47 3.95
N GLU A 267 34.60 12.44 3.84
CA GLU A 267 35.05 13.02 2.55
C GLU A 267 35.68 11.98 1.61
N GLU A 268 36.38 10.98 2.14
CA GLU A 268 37.01 9.92 1.33
C GLU A 268 35.98 8.98 0.70
N ARG A 269 34.86 8.75 1.39
CA ARG A 269 33.75 7.92 0.91
C ARG A 269 32.71 8.71 0.11
N GLY A 270 32.57 10.01 0.33
CA GLY A 270 31.45 10.82 -0.18
C GLY A 270 30.10 10.43 0.45
N HIS A 271 30.12 9.96 1.69
CA HIS A 271 28.99 9.39 2.41
C HIS A 271 29.06 9.73 3.90
N TYR A 272 27.94 9.66 4.63
CA TYR A 272 27.98 9.65 6.09
C TYR A 272 28.40 8.27 6.62
N ASP A 273 29.34 8.23 7.57
CA ASP A 273 29.51 7.06 8.45
C ASP A 273 28.31 6.99 9.42
N PHE A 274 27.95 5.79 9.89
CA PHE A 274 26.93 5.57 10.93
C PHE A 274 27.23 4.26 11.69
N SER A 275 26.58 4.02 12.83
CA SER A 275 26.87 2.87 13.69
C SER A 275 26.42 1.54 13.06
N PRO A 276 27.19 0.44 13.23
CA PRO A 276 26.71 -0.91 12.94
C PRO A 276 25.42 -1.22 13.71
N ILE A 277 24.51 -1.95 13.08
CA ILE A 277 23.15 -2.14 13.59
C ILE A 277 23.09 -3.40 14.47
N ASP A 278 22.54 -3.29 15.68
CA ASP A 278 22.22 -4.46 16.49
C ASP A 278 20.95 -5.16 15.99
N TRP A 279 21.14 -6.13 15.09
CA TRP A 279 20.05 -6.95 14.56
C TRP A 279 19.45 -7.91 15.59
N GLN A 280 20.09 -8.17 16.73
CA GLN A 280 19.48 -8.98 17.81
C GLN A 280 18.45 -8.16 18.59
N LEU A 281 18.78 -6.90 18.92
CA LEU A 281 17.84 -5.95 19.52
C LEU A 281 16.53 -5.87 18.71
N PHE A 282 16.65 -5.71 17.39
CA PHE A 282 15.47 -5.65 16.50
C PHE A 282 14.67 -6.95 16.45
N ARG A 283 15.34 -8.09 16.32
CA ARG A 283 14.69 -9.41 16.30
C ARG A 283 13.93 -9.69 17.60
N GLY A 284 14.48 -9.25 18.75
CA GLY A 284 13.82 -9.37 20.06
C GLY A 284 12.69 -8.36 20.30
N ALA A 285 12.90 -7.09 19.98
CA ALA A 285 11.95 -6.02 20.31
C ALA A 285 10.74 -5.93 19.35
N LEU A 286 10.98 -6.09 18.05
CA LEU A 286 10.00 -5.81 16.98
C LEU A 286 9.64 -7.04 16.12
N GLY A 287 10.16 -8.22 16.45
CA GLY A 287 9.79 -9.47 15.77
C GLY A 287 8.32 -9.86 15.95
N ASP A 288 7.89 -10.89 15.22
CA ASP A 288 6.50 -11.41 15.17
C ASP A 288 5.94 -11.75 16.57
N GLY A 289 6.81 -12.09 17.53
CA GLY A 289 6.48 -12.37 18.93
C GLY A 289 6.41 -11.14 19.86
N SER A 290 6.53 -9.91 19.35
CA SER A 290 6.38 -8.69 20.16
C SER A 290 4.93 -8.43 20.58
N GLN A 291 4.72 -7.62 21.63
CA GLN A 291 3.37 -7.25 22.09
C GLN A 291 2.60 -6.53 20.98
N CYS A 292 3.24 -5.57 20.32
CA CYS A 292 2.63 -4.81 19.23
C CYS A 292 2.35 -5.69 18.01
N ALA A 293 3.25 -6.60 17.60
CA ALA A 293 2.98 -7.53 16.50
C ALA A 293 1.72 -8.37 16.72
N ARG A 294 1.56 -8.93 17.94
CA ARG A 294 0.33 -9.63 18.33
C ARG A 294 -0.90 -8.73 18.26
N GLN A 295 -0.81 -7.48 18.70
CA GLN A 295 -1.91 -6.52 18.62
C GLN A 295 -2.25 -6.15 17.17
N ARG A 296 -1.26 -5.92 16.30
CA ARG A 296 -1.46 -5.61 14.87
C ARG A 296 -2.20 -6.73 14.15
N LEU A 297 -1.75 -7.97 14.39
CA LEU A 297 -2.34 -9.15 13.77
C LEU A 297 -3.74 -9.44 14.35
N SER A 298 -3.90 -9.40 15.68
CA SER A 298 -5.20 -9.60 16.34
C SER A 298 -6.23 -8.57 15.89
N HIS A 299 -5.86 -7.29 15.76
CA HIS A 299 -6.75 -6.25 15.24
C HIS A 299 -7.14 -6.52 13.78
N ARG A 300 -6.18 -6.95 12.94
CA ARG A 300 -6.44 -7.28 11.53
C ARG A 300 -7.35 -8.49 11.37
N VAL A 301 -7.16 -9.53 12.19
CA VAL A 301 -7.99 -10.75 12.22
C VAL A 301 -9.39 -10.42 12.74
N ALA A 302 -9.53 -9.71 13.87
CA ALA A 302 -10.83 -9.30 14.40
C ALA A 302 -11.63 -8.48 13.37
N ALA A 303 -11.01 -7.48 12.71
CA ALA A 303 -11.66 -6.70 11.66
C ALA A 303 -12.09 -7.55 10.44
N HIS A 304 -11.44 -8.69 10.20
CA HIS A 304 -11.86 -9.65 9.17
C HIS A 304 -13.02 -10.53 9.66
N GLU A 305 -12.93 -11.09 10.87
CA GLU A 305 -13.95 -11.96 11.47
C GLU A 305 -15.24 -11.21 11.77
N ASP A 306 -15.17 -10.08 12.49
CA ASP A 306 -16.33 -9.21 12.81
C ASP A 306 -16.99 -8.65 11.53
N GLY A 307 -16.22 -8.52 10.45
CA GLY A 307 -16.69 -8.09 9.13
C GLY A 307 -17.23 -9.21 8.24
N ALA A 308 -17.26 -10.48 8.69
CA ALA A 308 -17.68 -11.62 7.87
C ALA A 308 -19.13 -11.48 7.37
N TRP A 309 -20.05 -11.15 8.26
CA TRP A 309 -21.47 -10.96 7.92
C TRP A 309 -21.70 -9.87 6.86
N VAL A 310 -20.84 -8.85 6.79
CA VAL A 310 -20.93 -7.81 5.75
C VAL A 310 -20.55 -8.37 4.38
N ARG A 311 -19.50 -9.20 4.31
CA ARG A 311 -19.08 -9.86 3.06
C ARG A 311 -20.16 -10.85 2.60
N GLU A 312 -20.62 -11.71 3.50
CA GLU A 312 -21.71 -12.65 3.24
C GLU A 312 -23.00 -11.96 2.76
N ALA A 313 -23.37 -10.82 3.36
CA ALA A 313 -24.54 -10.04 2.94
C ALA A 313 -24.36 -9.42 1.54
N VAL A 314 -23.16 -8.93 1.21
CA VAL A 314 -22.84 -8.40 -0.13
C VAL A 314 -22.88 -9.52 -1.18
N ASP A 315 -22.31 -10.68 -0.88
CA ASP A 315 -22.30 -11.84 -1.79
C ASP A 315 -23.72 -12.37 -2.03
N ALA A 316 -24.52 -12.50 -0.97
CA ALA A 316 -25.92 -12.91 -1.08
C ALA A 316 -26.76 -11.91 -1.92
N TYR A 317 -26.56 -10.61 -1.72
CA TYR A 317 -27.22 -9.57 -2.52
C TYR A 317 -26.78 -9.58 -3.99
N ALA A 318 -25.48 -9.77 -4.25
CA ALA A 318 -24.95 -9.90 -5.61
C ALA A 318 -25.51 -11.14 -6.33
N ALA A 319 -25.60 -12.29 -5.64
CA ALA A 319 -26.22 -13.50 -6.15
C ALA A 319 -27.71 -13.30 -6.48
N GLN A 320 -28.46 -12.58 -5.63
CA GLN A 320 -29.86 -12.22 -5.88
C GLN A 320 -30.01 -11.35 -7.13
N LEU A 321 -29.17 -10.32 -7.29
CA LEU A 321 -29.17 -9.46 -8.48
C LEU A 321 -28.83 -10.24 -9.75
N ALA A 322 -27.84 -11.14 -9.70
CA ALA A 322 -27.49 -12.00 -10.82
C ALA A 322 -28.67 -12.89 -11.23
N ALA A 323 -29.31 -13.57 -10.27
CA ALA A 323 -30.48 -14.42 -10.52
C ALA A 323 -31.68 -13.64 -11.08
N ALA A 324 -31.95 -12.44 -10.57
CA ALA A 324 -33.00 -11.56 -11.09
C ALA A 324 -32.71 -11.11 -12.54
N SER A 325 -31.46 -10.77 -12.85
CA SER A 325 -31.05 -10.38 -14.20
C SER A 325 -31.14 -11.54 -15.21
N TRP A 326 -30.87 -12.77 -14.76
CA TRP A 326 -31.04 -14.01 -15.54
C TRP A 326 -32.51 -14.33 -15.79
N SER A 327 -33.36 -14.17 -14.77
CA SER A 327 -34.82 -14.32 -14.88
C SER A 327 -35.39 -13.41 -15.96
N TRP A 328 -35.07 -12.10 -15.94
CA TRP A 328 -35.54 -11.14 -16.94
C TRP A 328 -35.13 -11.49 -18.38
N ARG A 329 -33.87 -11.89 -18.61
CA ARG A 329 -33.40 -12.29 -19.96
C ARG A 329 -34.07 -13.56 -20.50
N ASN A 330 -34.43 -14.48 -19.62
CA ASN A 330 -35.14 -15.71 -19.98
C ASN A 330 -36.64 -15.49 -20.14
N TRP A 331 -37.21 -14.48 -19.48
CA TRP A 331 -38.61 -14.10 -19.64
C TRP A 331 -38.83 -13.44 -21.00
N THR A 332 -38.01 -12.46 -21.39
CA THR A 332 -38.12 -11.79 -22.70
C THR A 332 -37.88 -12.71 -23.89
N THR A 333 -36.97 -13.68 -23.77
CA THR A 333 -36.75 -14.70 -24.83
C THR A 333 -37.88 -15.73 -24.92
N ARG A 334 -38.54 -16.08 -23.80
CA ARG A 334 -39.72 -16.96 -23.80
C ARG A 334 -40.97 -16.26 -24.34
N GLU A 335 -41.20 -14.99 -23.99
CA GLU A 335 -42.34 -14.25 -24.53
C GLU A 335 -42.18 -13.91 -26.01
N GLY A 336 -40.97 -13.57 -26.47
CA GLY A 336 -40.68 -13.43 -27.90
C GLY A 336 -41.01 -14.69 -28.70
N ALA A 337 -40.60 -15.86 -28.20
CA ALA A 337 -40.92 -17.17 -28.79
C ALA A 337 -42.41 -17.56 -28.68
N CYS A 338 -43.18 -16.91 -27.79
CA CYS A 338 -44.63 -17.07 -27.69
C CYS A 338 -45.37 -16.17 -28.70
N HIS A 339 -44.90 -14.93 -28.87
CA HIS A 339 -45.44 -13.99 -29.85
C HIS A 339 -45.26 -14.47 -31.30
N GLU A 340 -44.08 -15.00 -31.68
CA GLU A 340 -43.87 -15.57 -33.01
C GLU A 340 -44.79 -16.78 -33.30
N ARG A 341 -45.24 -17.49 -32.26
CA ARG A 341 -46.13 -18.64 -32.40
C ARG A 341 -47.60 -18.22 -32.54
N ALA A 342 -48.00 -17.10 -31.94
CA ALA A 342 -49.34 -16.52 -32.10
C ALA A 342 -49.54 -15.82 -33.45
N VAL A 343 -48.50 -15.18 -34.00
CA VAL A 343 -48.56 -14.49 -35.31
C VAL A 343 -48.72 -15.47 -36.49
N ARG A 344 -48.27 -16.73 -36.35
CA ARG A 344 -48.39 -17.75 -37.40
C ARG A 344 -49.78 -18.41 -37.53
N THR A 345 -50.70 -18.18 -36.60
CA THR A 345 -52.06 -18.78 -36.64
C THR A 345 -53.17 -17.79 -36.99
N GLY A 346 -52.84 -16.56 -37.39
CA GLY A 346 -53.81 -15.49 -37.70
C GLY A 346 -53.69 -14.88 -39.10
N ALA A 347 -52.84 -15.42 -39.98
CA ALA A 347 -52.44 -14.78 -41.24
C ALA A 347 -52.97 -15.47 -42.52
N ASP A 348 -54.17 -16.05 -42.46
CA ASP A 348 -54.90 -16.59 -43.63
C ASP A 348 -56.17 -15.78 -43.92
N ALA A 349 -56.03 -14.46 -44.11
CA ALA A 349 -57.12 -13.60 -44.60
C ALA A 349 -56.62 -12.31 -45.29
N VAL A 350 -57.07 -12.11 -46.54
CA VAL A 350 -57.09 -10.84 -47.32
C VAL A 350 -55.77 -10.26 -47.87
N GLY A 351 -55.31 -10.87 -48.97
CA GLY A 351 -55.06 -10.26 -50.31
C GLY A 351 -54.54 -8.81 -50.53
N GLY A 352 -53.42 -8.73 -51.27
CA GLY A 352 -53.00 -7.59 -52.14
C GLY A 352 -52.26 -6.43 -51.45
N VAL A 353 -51.34 -5.66 -52.07
CA VAL A 353 -50.87 -5.56 -53.48
C VAL A 353 -49.39 -5.06 -53.47
N HIS A 354 -48.54 -5.54 -54.39
CA HIS A 354 -47.19 -5.02 -54.73
C HIS A 354 -47.25 -4.13 -56.00
N PRO A 355 -46.23 -3.32 -56.39
CA PRO A 355 -44.79 -3.33 -56.03
C PRO A 355 -44.36 -1.97 -55.39
N ALA A 356 -43.13 -1.41 -55.41
CA ALA A 356 -41.87 -1.70 -56.11
C ALA A 356 -40.63 -1.15 -55.36
N ALA A 357 -39.44 -1.34 -55.94
CA ALA A 357 -38.15 -0.74 -55.54
C ALA A 357 -37.57 0.15 -56.67
N PRO A 358 -36.53 0.95 -56.40
CA PRO A 358 -35.31 0.77 -57.20
C PRO A 358 -33.99 0.79 -56.39
N GLY A 359 -32.89 0.44 -57.08
CA GLY A 359 -31.59 0.06 -56.51
C GLY A 359 -30.56 1.18 -56.22
N PRO A 360 -29.26 0.80 -56.08
CA PRO A 360 -28.29 1.56 -55.27
C PRO A 360 -27.28 2.43 -56.06
N GLY A 361 -26.63 3.37 -55.36
CA GLY A 361 -25.50 4.14 -55.90
C GLY A 361 -24.64 4.83 -54.82
N ALA A 362 -23.38 4.40 -54.73
CA ALA A 362 -22.27 5.10 -54.05
C ALA A 362 -21.49 5.95 -55.11
N PRO A 363 -20.46 6.79 -54.81
CA PRO A 363 -19.58 6.76 -53.62
C PRO A 363 -19.16 8.14 -53.04
N ALA A 364 -18.21 8.09 -52.10
CA ALA A 364 -17.76 9.20 -51.27
C ALA A 364 -16.87 10.26 -51.97
N ARG A 365 -16.82 11.46 -51.37
CA ARG A 365 -15.69 12.41 -51.46
C ARG A 365 -15.43 13.01 -50.07
N GLY A 366 -14.17 12.98 -49.62
CA GLY A 366 -13.72 13.81 -48.49
C GLY A 366 -13.01 15.07 -48.97
N LEU A 367 -12.80 16.05 -48.08
CA LEU A 367 -11.68 17.01 -48.15
C LEU A 367 -11.66 17.97 -46.93
N GLY A 368 -10.72 17.74 -46.01
CA GLY A 368 -9.83 18.75 -45.43
C GLY A 368 -10.34 19.80 -44.42
N PRO A 369 -9.43 20.44 -43.63
CA PRO A 369 -9.80 21.20 -42.42
C PRO A 369 -9.48 22.70 -42.47
N ARG A 370 -10.40 23.54 -41.95
CA ARG A 370 -10.18 24.94 -41.50
C ARG A 370 -11.21 25.25 -40.39
N GLY A 371 -10.97 26.06 -39.37
CA GLY A 371 -9.77 26.79 -38.95
C GLY A 371 -10.05 27.56 -37.64
N ARG A 372 -9.00 28.04 -36.95
CA ARG A 372 -9.11 28.74 -35.65
C ARG A 372 -9.94 30.04 -35.74
N ARG A 373 -10.77 30.32 -34.72
CA ARG A 373 -11.01 31.68 -34.21
C ARG A 373 -11.08 31.70 -32.67
N ARG A 374 -10.73 32.84 -32.09
CA ARG A 374 -10.55 33.10 -30.66
C ARG A 374 -11.72 33.92 -30.09
N HIS A 375 -11.90 33.78 -28.77
CA HIS A 375 -12.53 34.70 -27.80
C HIS A 375 -13.94 35.27 -28.06
N GLY A 376 -14.84 34.96 -27.12
CA GLY A 376 -16.00 35.75 -26.73
C GLY A 376 -16.27 35.48 -25.24
N ALA A 377 -16.49 36.51 -24.44
CA ALA A 377 -16.61 36.39 -22.98
C ALA A 377 -18.07 36.34 -22.50
N GLY A 378 -18.29 35.65 -21.37
CA GLY A 378 -19.43 35.88 -20.48
C GLY A 378 -20.68 35.03 -20.74
N GLN A 379 -20.98 34.12 -19.80
CA GLN A 379 -22.06 34.26 -18.80
C GLN A 379 -22.12 32.99 -17.92
N ARG A 380 -22.44 33.14 -16.63
CA ARG A 380 -22.63 32.01 -15.70
C ARG A 380 -24.03 31.41 -15.88
N PRO A 381 -24.21 30.09 -15.94
CA PRO A 381 -25.54 29.49 -15.88
C PRO A 381 -26.12 29.65 -14.46
N ARG A 382 -27.42 29.99 -14.39
CA ARG A 382 -28.18 30.09 -13.14
C ARG A 382 -28.50 28.70 -12.58
N SER A 383 -28.60 28.60 -11.26
CA SER A 383 -29.09 27.41 -10.56
C SER A 383 -30.56 27.12 -10.89
N VAL A 384 -30.90 25.84 -10.99
CA VAL A 384 -32.28 25.35 -11.13
C VAL A 384 -32.57 24.43 -9.96
N HIS A 385 -33.54 24.81 -9.12
CA HIS A 385 -34.11 23.93 -8.11
C HIS A 385 -35.30 23.15 -8.72
N PRO A 386 -35.42 21.83 -8.47
CA PRO A 386 -36.68 21.12 -8.59
C PRO A 386 -37.53 21.27 -7.30
N PRO A 387 -38.86 21.09 -7.37
CA PRO A 387 -39.81 21.59 -6.36
C PRO A 387 -40.21 20.56 -5.29
N GLY A 388 -40.92 21.06 -4.28
CA GLY A 388 -42.15 20.46 -3.75
C GLY A 388 -42.07 19.07 -3.10
N ARG A 389 -42.25 19.01 -1.78
CA ARG A 389 -42.57 17.75 -1.08
C ARG A 389 -44.01 17.34 -1.37
N ASP A 390 -44.19 16.15 -1.93
CA ASP A 390 -45.41 15.36 -1.72
C ASP A 390 -45.06 14.06 -0.99
N GLY A 391 -45.91 13.68 -0.04
CA GLY A 391 -45.62 12.61 0.91
C GLY A 391 -45.95 11.21 0.39
N LEU A 392 -44.98 10.30 0.44
CA LEU A 392 -45.21 8.86 0.42
C LEU A 392 -44.62 8.24 1.68
N GLY A 393 -45.48 7.66 2.50
CA GLY A 393 -45.08 7.06 3.78
C GLY A 393 -44.45 5.69 3.59
N VAL A 394 -43.24 5.50 4.14
CA VAL A 394 -42.60 4.18 4.30
C VAL A 394 -42.28 3.94 5.78
N GLY A 395 -43.33 3.96 6.60
CA GLY A 395 -43.25 3.58 8.01
C GLY A 395 -43.80 2.17 8.20
N GLY A 396 -42.95 1.13 8.11
CA GLY A 396 -43.50 -0.23 8.20
C GLY A 396 -42.57 -1.45 8.08
N ALA A 397 -41.24 -1.34 8.07
CA ALA A 397 -40.36 -2.52 8.03
C ALA A 397 -38.92 -2.27 8.51
N LEU A 398 -38.71 -1.85 9.76
CA LEU A 398 -37.38 -1.80 10.41
C LEU A 398 -37.48 -1.60 11.95
N ARG A 399 -38.19 -2.52 12.64
CA ARG A 399 -38.33 -2.50 14.12
C ARG A 399 -38.11 -3.86 14.82
N LEU A 400 -37.58 -4.86 14.10
CA LEU A 400 -37.20 -6.16 14.65
C LEU A 400 -35.71 -6.39 14.40
N GLY A 401 -34.88 -5.98 15.37
CA GLY A 401 -33.42 -6.13 15.32
C GLY A 401 -32.70 -5.40 16.46
N ALA A 402 -33.11 -4.15 16.75
CA ALA A 402 -32.47 -3.28 17.75
C ALA A 402 -32.75 -3.63 19.23
N ARG A 403 -33.08 -4.88 19.58
CA ARG A 403 -33.40 -5.33 20.95
C ARG A 403 -32.55 -6.52 21.46
N ARG A 404 -31.46 -6.88 20.79
CA ARG A 404 -30.52 -7.95 21.24
C ARG A 404 -29.04 -7.53 21.28
N LEU A 405 -28.76 -6.22 21.35
CA LEU A 405 -27.39 -5.66 21.41
C LEU A 405 -27.12 -4.79 22.66
N ALA A 406 -28.04 -4.73 23.61
CA ALA A 406 -27.97 -3.86 24.79
C ALA A 406 -27.56 -4.57 26.11
N GLU A 407 -27.20 -5.86 26.08
CA GLU A 407 -26.97 -6.68 27.29
C GLU A 407 -25.59 -7.38 27.32
N ARG A 408 -24.56 -6.76 26.71
CA ARG A 408 -23.16 -7.22 26.83
C ARG A 408 -22.15 -6.07 26.96
N GLU A 409 -22.41 -5.13 27.86
CA GLU A 409 -21.34 -4.25 28.36
C GLU A 409 -20.55 -4.97 29.46
N GLY A 410 -19.43 -5.58 29.08
CA GLY A 410 -18.39 -6.00 30.02
C GLY A 410 -17.60 -4.81 30.58
N PRO A 411 -16.89 -4.96 31.70
CA PRO A 411 -16.25 -3.84 32.38
C PRO A 411 -15.17 -3.17 31.52
N VAL A 412 -15.21 -1.84 31.47
CA VAL A 412 -14.23 -0.99 30.78
C VAL A 412 -12.84 -1.22 31.37
N LEU A 413 -11.98 -1.91 30.60
CA LEU A 413 -10.57 -2.09 30.92
C LEU A 413 -9.84 -0.75 30.85
N GLN A 414 -9.63 -0.12 32.01
CA GLN A 414 -8.69 0.99 32.14
C GLN A 414 -7.30 0.53 31.66
N GLN A 415 -6.81 1.15 30.58
CA GLN A 415 -5.45 0.91 30.10
C GLN A 415 -4.44 1.36 31.16
N ARG A 416 -3.83 0.39 31.86
CA ARG A 416 -2.62 0.67 32.65
C ARG A 416 -1.53 1.13 31.69
N ARG A 417 -0.86 2.24 32.03
CA ARG A 417 0.29 2.74 31.27
C ARG A 417 1.31 1.60 31.07
N PRO A 418 1.75 1.30 29.84
CA PRO A 418 2.87 0.40 29.65
C PRO A 418 4.12 1.01 30.31
N GLN A 419 4.88 0.19 31.03
CA GLN A 419 6.19 0.62 31.53
C GLN A 419 7.13 0.86 30.34
N ALA A 420 7.90 1.94 30.40
CA ALA A 420 8.86 2.25 29.34
C ALA A 420 9.90 1.12 29.21
N VAL A 421 10.17 0.71 27.97
CA VAL A 421 11.30 -0.16 27.65
C VAL A 421 12.59 0.64 27.94
N PRO A 422 13.57 0.12 28.69
CA PRO A 422 14.78 0.85 29.00
C PRO A 422 15.60 1.14 27.74
N VAL A 423 15.91 2.40 27.50
CA VAL A 423 16.94 2.80 26.52
C VAL A 423 18.31 2.56 27.18
N PRO A 424 19.23 1.79 26.56
CA PRO A 424 20.57 1.62 27.09
C PRO A 424 21.30 2.97 27.13
N ARG A 425 21.80 3.37 28.32
CA ARG A 425 22.71 4.52 28.42
C ARG A 425 24.03 4.17 27.73
N ALA A 426 24.47 5.04 26.82
CA ALA A 426 25.81 4.96 26.24
C ALA A 426 26.86 4.99 27.37
N LEU A 427 27.87 4.11 27.27
CA LEU A 427 28.96 4.03 28.22
C LEU A 427 29.88 5.25 28.05
N HIS A 428 30.08 6.02 29.12
CA HIS A 428 31.11 7.06 29.15
C HIS A 428 32.52 6.43 29.06
N PRO A 429 33.49 7.08 28.38
CA PRO A 429 34.86 6.57 28.33
C PRO A 429 35.50 6.57 29.71
N VAL A 430 36.17 5.47 30.07
CA VAL A 430 36.97 5.39 31.30
C VAL A 430 38.20 6.29 31.16
N GLU A 431 38.34 7.27 32.06
CA GLU A 431 39.53 8.10 32.15
C GLU A 431 40.77 7.23 32.44
N ARG A 432 41.79 7.30 31.58
CA ARG A 432 43.11 6.73 31.90
C ARG A 432 43.82 7.63 32.92
N GLY A 433 43.64 7.31 34.19
CA GLY A 433 44.41 7.92 35.27
C GLY A 433 45.91 7.71 35.09
N LYS A 434 46.67 8.81 34.99
CA LYS A 434 48.13 8.80 35.17
C LYS A 434 48.48 8.53 36.64
N ARG A 435 49.58 7.81 36.89
CA ARG A 435 50.57 7.96 37.99
C ARG A 435 51.37 6.65 38.20
N PRO A 436 52.60 6.74 38.74
CA PRO A 436 53.67 7.70 38.45
C PRO A 436 54.57 7.21 37.31
#